data_AF-A0A914E7N9-F1
#
_entry.id   AF-A0A914E7N9-F1
#
_cell.length_a   1.000
_cell.length_b   1.000
_cell.length_c   1.000
_cell.angle_alpha   90.00
_cell.angle_beta   90.00
_cell.angle_gamma   90.00
#
_symmetry.space_group_name_H-M   'P 1'
#
loop_
_entity.id
_entity.type
_entity.pdbx_description
1 polymer ?
#
loop_
_entity_poly.entity_id
_entity_poly.type
_entity_poly.pdbx_seq_one_letter_code
_entity_poly.pdbx_strand_id
1 'polypeptide(L)'
;MFVQTLSMCIESINNTDAMAGRLQKIGEKHVQYAHRGFKPIFWDIFLDALEKGLSNHIHSFKQIDDKILQETIIVWRKLANFIISNMKRGYVQQLVKDFKEQDGSLGEWSKKHPCFNEK
;
A
#
# COMPACT_ATOMS: atom_id res chain seq x y z
N MET A 1 8.14 9.37 1.59
CA MET A 1 7.57 8.13 2.18
C MET A 1 7.41 7.03 1.14
N PHE A 2 6.53 7.13 0.13
CA PHE A 2 6.30 6.01 -0.80
C PHE A 2 7.54 5.62 -1.65
N VAL A 3 8.24 6.60 -2.23
CA VAL A 3 9.50 6.32 -2.99
C VAL A 3 10.56 5.67 -2.11
N GLN A 4 10.65 6.07 -0.84
CA GLN A 4 11.57 5.45 0.12
C GLN A 4 11.14 4.01 0.46
N THR A 5 9.84 3.74 0.54
CA THR A 5 9.31 2.37 0.69
C THR A 5 9.65 1.51 -0.53
N LEU A 6 9.52 2.05 -1.74
CA LEU A 6 9.94 1.37 -2.96
C LEU A 6 11.45 1.07 -2.95
N SER A 7 12.29 2.05 -2.62
CA SER A 7 13.74 1.87 -2.51
C SER A 7 14.10 0.77 -1.52
N MET A 8 13.50 0.78 -0.32
CA MET A 8 13.70 -0.27 0.67
C MET A 8 13.30 -1.66 0.15
N CYS A 9 12.19 -1.75 -0.59
CA CYS A 9 11.73 -3.01 -1.16
C CYS A 9 12.67 -3.54 -2.24
N ILE A 10 13.24 -2.66 -3.06
CA ILE A 10 14.24 -3.02 -4.07
C ILE A 10 15.52 -3.51 -3.38
N GLU A 11 15.99 -2.81 -2.35
CA GLU A 11 17.17 -3.19 -1.57
C GLU A 11 17.00 -4.53 -0.82
N SER A 12 15.76 -4.88 -0.48
CA SER A 12 15.42 -6.08 0.32
C SER A 12 14.74 -7.18 -0.50
N ILE A 13 14.84 -7.15 -1.83
CA ILE A 13 14.06 -8.05 -2.71
C ILE A 13 14.34 -9.55 -2.47
N ASN A 14 15.53 -9.88 -1.96
CA ASN A 14 15.94 -11.25 -1.63
C ASN A 14 15.46 -11.72 -0.24
N ASN A 15 14.82 -10.86 0.55
CA ASN A 15 14.27 -11.20 1.86
C ASN A 15 12.81 -10.73 1.97
N THR A 16 11.94 -11.43 1.24
CA THR A 16 10.52 -11.09 1.10
C THR A 16 9.75 -11.13 2.41
N ASP A 17 10.11 -12.02 3.34
CA ASP A 17 9.43 -12.14 4.64
C ASP A 17 9.73 -10.96 5.56
N ALA A 18 11.00 -10.56 5.68
CA ALA A 18 11.36 -9.37 6.44
C ALA A 18 10.75 -8.11 5.81
N MET A 19 10.71 -8.05 4.48
CA MET A 19 10.05 -6.98 3.74
C MET A 19 8.55 -6.93 4.02
N ALA A 20 7.84 -8.06 4.00
CA ALA A 20 6.42 -8.15 4.31
C ALA A 20 6.11 -7.60 5.71
N GLY A 21 6.89 -7.99 6.72
CA GLY A 21 6.73 -7.47 8.08
C GLY A 21 6.95 -5.95 8.19
N ARG A 22 7.92 -5.40 7.47
CA ARG A 22 8.15 -3.94 7.43
C ARG A 22 7.01 -3.20 6.75
N LEU A 23 6.49 -3.73 5.65
CA LEU A 23 5.36 -3.17 4.92
C LEU A 23 4.07 -3.17 5.76
N GLN A 24 3.83 -4.24 6.52
CA GLN A 24 2.73 -4.31 7.48
C GLN A 24 2.86 -3.19 8.53
N LYS A 25 4.05 -2.99 9.13
CA LYS A 25 4.29 -1.88 10.07
C LYS A 25 4.05 -0.49 9.47
N ILE A 26 4.33 -0.31 8.18
CA ILE A 26 3.97 0.95 7.49
C ILE A 26 2.45 1.07 7.41
N GLY A 27 1.75 0.00 7.05
CA GLY A 27 0.29 -0.08 7.03
C GLY A 27 -0.36 0.24 8.37
N GLU A 28 0.12 -0.36 9.45
CA GLU A 28 -0.34 -0.12 10.83
C GLU A 28 -0.27 1.38 11.17
N LYS A 29 0.86 2.02 10.86
CA LYS A 29 1.06 3.46 11.10
C LYS A 29 0.06 4.34 10.33
N HIS A 30 -0.52 3.88 9.22
CA HIS A 30 -1.49 4.67 8.48
C HIS A 30 -2.87 4.71 9.15
N VAL A 31 -3.17 3.82 10.10
CA VAL A 31 -4.42 3.86 10.89
C VAL A 31 -4.57 5.17 11.64
N GLN A 32 -3.46 5.81 12.02
CA GLN A 32 -3.49 7.13 12.65
C GLN A 32 -4.20 8.19 11.79
N TYR A 33 -4.30 8.01 10.48
CA TYR A 33 -4.99 8.93 9.56
C TYR A 33 -6.45 8.56 9.28
N ALA A 34 -6.96 7.45 9.84
CA ALA A 34 -8.34 7.00 9.65
C ALA A 34 -9.35 8.08 10.07
N HIS A 35 -9.08 8.79 11.17
CA HIS A 35 -9.92 9.90 11.64
C HIS A 35 -10.02 11.07 10.65
N ARG A 36 -9.07 11.17 9.70
CA ARG A 36 -9.07 12.18 8.61
C ARG A 36 -9.70 11.65 7.32
N GLY A 37 -10.36 10.50 7.38
CA GLY A 37 -11.01 9.87 6.22
C GLY A 37 -10.09 9.00 5.37
N PHE A 38 -8.88 8.66 5.84
CA PHE A 38 -8.02 7.74 5.10
C PHE A 38 -8.70 6.37 4.93
N LYS A 39 -8.77 5.88 3.69
CA LYS A 39 -9.33 4.57 3.33
C LYS A 39 -8.26 3.74 2.59
N PRO A 40 -8.11 2.44 2.86
CA PRO A 40 -7.13 1.59 2.16
C PRO A 40 -7.27 1.55 0.63
N ILE A 41 -8.47 1.83 0.10
CA ILE A 41 -8.75 1.97 -1.34
C ILE A 41 -7.91 3.09 -1.99
N PHE A 42 -7.47 4.09 -1.23
CA PHE A 42 -6.62 5.17 -1.75
C PHE A 42 -5.25 4.66 -2.21
N TRP A 43 -4.78 3.52 -1.67
CA TRP A 43 -3.57 2.89 -2.19
C TRP A 43 -3.79 2.25 -3.56
N ASP A 44 -4.99 1.75 -3.88
CA ASP A 44 -5.29 1.21 -5.21
C ASP A 44 -5.31 2.33 -6.26
N ILE A 45 -5.93 3.47 -5.94
CA ILE A 45 -5.91 4.65 -6.80
C ILE A 45 -4.46 5.11 -7.05
N PHE A 46 -3.65 5.08 -6.00
CA PHE A 46 -2.23 5.41 -6.11
C PHE A 46 -1.48 4.41 -7.01
N LEU A 47 -1.80 3.11 -6.95
CA LEU A 47 -1.22 2.08 -7.82
C LEU A 47 -1.50 2.36 -9.30
N ASP A 48 -2.75 2.68 -9.63
CA ASP A 48 -3.16 2.99 -11.00
C ASP A 48 -2.40 4.22 -11.53
N ALA A 49 -2.25 5.24 -10.70
CA ALA A 49 -1.48 6.43 -11.04
C ALA A 49 0.01 6.11 -11.25
N LEU A 50 0.59 5.25 -10.40
CA LEU A 50 1.98 4.81 -10.50
C LEU A 50 2.20 4.00 -11.79
N GLU A 51 1.32 3.06 -12.12
CA GLU A 51 1.38 2.27 -13.35
C GLU A 51 1.35 3.17 -14.59
N LYS A 52 0.44 4.16 -14.62
CA LYS A 52 0.36 5.12 -15.72
C LYS A 52 1.60 5.99 -15.83
N GLY A 53 2.11 6.50 -14.70
CA GLY A 53 3.32 7.33 -14.66
C GLY A 53 4.55 6.56 -15.13
N LEU A 54 4.70 5.31 -14.67
CA LEU A 54 5.82 4.46 -15.04
C LEU A 54 5.75 4.06 -16.51
N SER A 55 4.58 3.66 -17.03
CA SER A 55 4.40 3.32 -18.43
C SER A 55 4.79 4.50 -19.34
N ASN A 56 4.31 5.70 -19.02
CA ASN A 56 4.67 6.92 -19.76
C ASN A 56 6.18 7.21 -19.70
N HIS A 57 6.81 7.00 -18.55
CA HIS A 57 8.24 7.21 -18.40
C HIS A 57 9.05 6.21 -19.22
N ILE A 58 8.70 4.92 -19.20
CA ILE A 58 9.45 3.91 -19.94
C ILE A 58 9.27 4.10 -21.46
N HIS A 59 8.06 4.45 -21.90
CA HIS A 59 7.80 4.82 -23.31
C HIS A 59 8.60 6.04 -23.80
N SER A 60 9.11 6.87 -22.90
CA SER A 60 9.98 8.00 -23.27
C SER A 60 11.39 7.57 -23.68
N PHE A 61 11.82 6.34 -23.36
CA PHE A 61 13.10 5.79 -23.82
C PHE A 61 12.98 5.28 -25.26
N LYS A 62 13.56 6.01 -26.21
CA LYS A 62 13.49 5.75 -27.66
C LYS A 62 14.10 4.42 -28.14
N GLN A 63 14.65 3.58 -27.26
CA GLN A 63 15.44 2.39 -27.63
C GLN A 63 15.13 1.14 -26.78
N ILE A 64 14.02 1.10 -26.04
CA ILE A 64 13.63 -0.11 -25.31
C ILE A 64 12.81 -1.01 -26.24
N ASP A 65 13.20 -2.29 -26.34
CA ASP A 65 12.42 -3.34 -27.00
C ASP A 65 11.05 -3.48 -26.33
N ASP A 66 9.98 -3.56 -27.14
CA ASP A 66 8.59 -3.66 -26.65
C ASP A 66 8.39 -4.84 -25.69
N LYS A 67 9.12 -5.95 -25.88
CA LYS A 67 9.09 -7.10 -24.97
C LYS A 67 9.68 -6.75 -23.61
N ILE A 68 10.83 -6.07 -23.58
CA ILE A 68 11.48 -5.62 -22.34
C ILE A 68 10.58 -4.63 -21.60
N LEU A 69 9.91 -3.73 -22.34
CA LEU A 69 8.92 -2.82 -21.80
C LEU A 69 7.79 -3.56 -21.08
N GLN A 70 7.16 -4.54 -21.74
CA GLN A 70 6.05 -5.30 -21.16
C GLN A 70 6.50 -6.11 -19.92
N GLU A 71 7.65 -6.77 -20.00
CA GLU A 71 8.23 -7.50 -18.86
C GLU A 71 8.51 -6.56 -17.67
N THR A 72 9.04 -5.36 -17.95
CA THR A 72 9.31 -4.35 -16.93
C THR A 72 8.02 -3.89 -16.25
N ILE A 73 6.97 -3.58 -17.02
CA ILE A 73 5.66 -3.20 -16.47
C ILE A 73 5.11 -4.31 -15.57
N ILE A 74 5.19 -5.57 -16.00
CA ILE A 74 4.71 -6.71 -15.22
C ILE A 74 5.46 -6.84 -13.88
N VAL A 75 6.78 -6.73 -13.89
CA VAL A 75 7.61 -6.81 -12.67
C VAL A 75 7.25 -5.69 -11.71
N TRP A 76 7.10 -4.46 -12.21
CA TRP A 76 6.71 -3.32 -11.38
C TRP A 76 5.32 -3.46 -10.79
N ARG A 77 4.33 -3.93 -11.57
CA ARG A 77 2.99 -4.22 -11.05
C ARG A 77 3.03 -5.28 -9.96
N LYS A 78 3.82 -6.34 -10.12
CA LYS A 78 4.00 -7.37 -9.08
C LYS A 78 4.57 -6.77 -7.79
N LEU A 79 5.63 -5.97 -7.90
CA LEU A 79 6.26 -5.33 -6.74
C LEU A 79 5.29 -4.37 -6.03
N ALA A 80 4.62 -3.50 -6.77
CA ALA A 80 3.71 -2.53 -6.19
C ALA A 80 2.47 -3.19 -5.56
N ASN A 81 1.94 -4.24 -6.17
CA ASN A 81 0.89 -5.07 -5.57
C ASN A 81 1.35 -5.75 -4.27
N PHE A 82 2.57 -6.27 -4.24
CA PHE A 82 3.15 -6.87 -3.03
C PHE A 82 3.25 -5.85 -1.88
N ILE A 83 3.70 -4.63 -2.19
CA ILE A 83 3.80 -3.51 -1.24
C ILE A 83 2.43 -3.17 -0.66
N ILE A 84 1.45 -2.90 -1.54
CA ILE A 84 0.11 -2.45 -1.13
C ILE A 84 -0.62 -3.55 -0.36
N SER A 85 -0.53 -4.80 -0.80
CA SER A 85 -1.20 -5.91 -0.13
C SER A 85 -0.72 -6.08 1.31
N ASN A 86 0.59 -5.96 1.55
CA ASN A 86 1.15 -6.04 2.90
C ASN A 86 0.82 -4.79 3.74
N MET A 87 0.81 -3.60 3.14
CA MET A 87 0.38 -2.38 3.84
C MET A 87 -1.11 -2.46 4.24
N LYS A 88 -1.99 -2.92 3.34
CA LYS A 88 -3.40 -3.17 3.64
C LYS A 88 -3.57 -4.17 4.77
N ARG A 89 -2.79 -5.26 4.76
CA ARG A 89 -2.81 -6.28 5.81
C ARG A 89 -2.48 -5.67 7.18
N GLY A 90 -1.39 -4.91 7.28
CA GLY A 90 -1.01 -4.24 8.53
C GLY A 90 -2.05 -3.22 9.01
N TYR A 91 -2.64 -2.46 8.07
CA TYR A 91 -3.70 -1.51 8.38
C TYR A 91 -4.93 -2.20 9.00
N VAL A 92 -5.40 -3.29 8.38
CA VAL A 92 -6.55 -4.06 8.89
C VAL A 92 -6.23 -4.72 10.24
N GLN A 93 -5.03 -5.29 10.39
CA GLN A 93 -4.59 -5.88 11.65
C GLN A 93 -4.63 -4.86 12.80
N GLN A 94 -4.12 -3.65 12.57
CA GLN A 94 -4.15 -2.59 13.57
C GLN A 94 -5.57 -2.11 13.88
N LEU A 95 -6.45 -1.99 12.88
CA LEU A 95 -7.86 -1.64 13.13
C LEU A 95 -8.58 -2.68 13.99
N VAL A 96 -8.36 -3.97 13.73
CA VAL A 96 -8.94 -5.06 14.51
C VAL A 96 -8.41 -5.03 15.95
N LYS A 97 -7.12 -4.71 16.12
CA LYS A 97 -6.51 -4.53 17.44
C LYS A 97 -7.14 -3.36 18.20
N ASP A 98 -7.22 -2.18 17.58
CA ASP A 98 -7.86 -0.99 18.14
C ASP A 98 -9.32 -1.27 18.56
N PHE A 99 -10.06 -2.05 17.76
CA PHE A 99 -11.44 -2.45 18.07
C PHE A 99 -11.53 -3.37 19.30
N LYS A 100 -10.64 -4.36 19.40
CA LYS A 100 -10.60 -5.32 20.51
C LYS A 100 -10.16 -4.67 21.83
N GLU A 101 -9.25 -3.70 21.77
CA GLU A 101 -8.75 -2.99 22.95
C GLU A 101 -9.76 -1.99 23.54
N GLN A 102 -10.78 -1.58 22.77
CA GLN A 102 -11.85 -0.67 23.20
C GLN A 102 -13.12 -1.38 23.73
N ASP A 103 -12.99 -2.65 24.14
CA ASP A 103 -14.08 -3.46 24.72
C ASP A 103 -15.38 -3.48 23.90
N GLY A 104 -15.26 -3.50 22.56
CA GLY A 104 -16.40 -3.69 21.65
C GLY A 104 -17.42 -2.55 21.60
N SER A 105 -17.15 -1.40 22.24
CA SER A 105 -17.99 -0.19 22.12
C SER A 105 -17.95 0.35 20.70
N LEU A 106 -18.88 -0.12 19.86
CA LEU A 106 -19.08 0.33 18.48
C LEU A 106 -19.18 1.85 18.37
N GLY A 107 -19.71 2.54 19.39
CA GLY A 107 -19.91 3.99 19.37
C GLY A 107 -18.62 4.82 19.44
N GLU A 108 -17.63 4.41 20.25
CA GLU A 108 -16.36 5.15 20.35
C GLU A 108 -15.40 4.80 19.21
N TRP A 109 -15.38 3.53 18.80
CA TRP A 109 -14.58 3.10 17.66
C TRP A 109 -15.06 3.75 16.36
N SER A 110 -16.38 3.82 16.15
CA SER A 110 -17.01 4.47 15.00
C SER A 110 -16.67 5.96 14.90
N LYS A 111 -16.54 6.67 16.04
CA LYS A 111 -16.08 8.07 16.07
C LYS A 111 -14.61 8.22 15.68
N LYS A 112 -13.75 7.27 16.08
CA LYS A 112 -12.31 7.28 15.77
C LYS A 112 -12.02 6.84 14.31
N HIS A 113 -12.92 6.05 13.72
CA HIS A 113 -12.78 5.48 12.38
C HIS A 113 -14.02 5.77 11.50
N PRO A 114 -14.34 7.05 11.23
CA PRO A 114 -15.56 7.46 10.54
C PRO A 114 -15.65 6.93 9.10
N CYS A 115 -14.50 6.59 8.50
CA CYS A 115 -14.40 6.10 7.14
C CYS A 115 -15.05 4.72 6.88
N PHE A 116 -15.53 4.03 7.94
CA PHE A 116 -16.22 2.74 7.86
C PHE A 116 -17.75 2.82 8.07
N ASN A 117 -18.31 4.00 8.37
CA ASN A 117 -19.75 4.16 8.63
C ASN A 117 -20.56 4.60 7.41
N GLU A 118 -19.90 4.96 6.30
CA GLU A 118 -20.58 5.41 5.09
C GLU A 118 -20.98 4.18 4.25
N LYS A 119 -22.29 3.87 4.29
CA LYS A 119 -22.96 3.00 3.30
C LYS A 119 -23.35 3.81 2.07
#